data_AF-A0A2I1HSM2-F1
#
_entry.id   AF-A0A2I1HSM2-F1
#
_cell.length_a   1.000
_cell.length_b   1.000
_cell.length_c   1.000
_cell.angle_alpha   90.00
_cell.angle_beta   90.00
_cell.angle_gamma   90.00
#
_symmetry.space_group_name_H-M   'P 1'
#
loop_
_entity.id
_entity.type
_entity.pdbx_description
1 polymer ?
#
loop_
_entity_poly.entity_id
_entity_poly.type
_entity_poly.pdbx_seq_one_letter_code
_entity_poly.pdbx_strand_id
1 'polypeptide(L)'
;MKTNLISYPNTSRLPNDKYQISVMLTHFFSLQRVLPRRIQQKYFTFIRDKLIQRKSIIMSRAGKICSRNTSTRNFFNFSYKKYRFYFGIYIPCSHHQPAVDLITQKDPCKVPAPFMMSDFRRACVIHQPLFFKKDTYKNIKPLGKLKSNAPPRPPYKKYVYGFYTVYTYF
;
A
#
# COMPACT_ATOMS: atom_id res chain seq x y z
N MET A 1 -15.03 18.43 11.80
CA MET A 1 -15.50 17.15 12.37
C MET A 1 -14.35 16.50 13.14
N LYS A 2 -14.49 16.26 14.45
CA LYS A 2 -13.52 15.44 15.20
C LYS A 2 -13.67 13.99 14.73
N THR A 3 -12.72 13.49 13.95
CA THR A 3 -12.67 12.07 13.60
C THR A 3 -12.16 11.31 14.82
N ASN A 4 -13.06 10.75 15.62
CA ASN A 4 -12.65 9.78 16.63
C ASN A 4 -11.93 8.63 15.92
N LEU A 5 -10.68 8.37 16.30
CA LEU A 5 -9.95 7.21 15.79
C LEU A 5 -10.76 5.96 16.12
N ILE A 6 -11.07 5.17 15.09
CA ILE A 6 -11.77 3.91 15.27
C ILE A 6 -10.83 2.98 16.03
N SER A 7 -11.15 2.74 17.30
CA SER A 7 -10.40 1.84 18.19
C SER A 7 -11.19 0.57 18.41
N TYR A 8 -10.49 -0.56 18.45
CA TYR A 8 -11.10 -1.87 18.69
C TYR A 8 -10.48 -2.47 19.95
N PRO A 9 -11.30 -3.00 20.87
CA PRO A 9 -10.79 -3.67 22.05
C PRO A 9 -10.02 -4.93 21.62
N ASN A 10 -8.77 -5.04 22.06
CA ASN A 10 -7.93 -6.19 21.81
C ASN A 10 -7.18 -6.54 23.10
N THR A 11 -7.12 -7.82 23.43
CA THR A 11 -6.42 -8.32 24.62
C THR A 11 -4.90 -8.39 24.43
N SER A 12 -4.42 -8.39 23.18
CA SER A 12 -2.99 -8.38 22.86
C SER A 12 -2.46 -6.97 22.62
N ARG A 13 -1.22 -6.70 23.05
CA ARG A 13 -0.49 -5.47 22.71
C ARG A 13 -0.17 -5.39 21.21
N LEU A 14 -0.02 -6.53 20.54
CA LEU A 14 0.29 -6.64 19.11
C LEU A 14 -0.69 -7.63 18.46
N PRO A 15 -1.83 -7.17 17.92
CA PRO A 15 -2.77 -8.05 17.24
C PRO A 15 -2.12 -8.70 16.02
N ASN A 16 -2.38 -9.98 15.79
CA ASN A 16 -1.93 -10.64 14.56
C ASN A 16 -2.67 -10.11 13.32
N ASP A 17 -2.05 -10.25 12.15
CA ASP A 17 -2.59 -9.72 10.88
C ASP A 17 -3.99 -10.24 10.54
N LYS A 18 -4.22 -11.53 10.77
CA LYS A 18 -5.51 -12.19 10.49
C LYS A 18 -6.63 -11.54 11.29
N TYR A 19 -6.37 -11.23 12.57
CA TYR A 19 -7.31 -10.54 13.44
C TYR A 19 -7.54 -9.10 12.97
N GLN A 20 -6.48 -8.31 12.74
CA GLN A 20 -6.60 -6.92 12.29
C GLN A 20 -7.42 -6.81 10.99
N ILE A 21 -7.13 -7.68 10.01
CA ILE A 21 -7.87 -7.73 8.75
C ILE A 21 -9.33 -8.15 8.97
N SER A 22 -9.58 -9.14 9.84
CA SER A 22 -10.95 -9.59 10.13
C SER A 22 -11.80 -8.49 10.78
N VAL A 23 -11.22 -7.71 11.68
CA VAL A 23 -11.88 -6.57 12.32
C VAL A 23 -12.21 -5.49 11.29
N MET A 24 -11.25 -5.11 10.45
CA MET A 24 -11.45 -4.14 9.38
C MET A 24 -12.51 -4.59 8.37
N LEU A 25 -12.50 -5.86 7.97
CA LEU A 25 -13.50 -6.41 7.06
C LEU A 25 -14.89 -6.45 7.68
N THR A 26 -14.99 -6.81 8.96
CA THR A 26 -16.28 -6.79 9.68
C THR A 26 -16.87 -5.38 9.69
N HIS A 27 -16.06 -4.38 10.01
CA HIS A 27 -16.47 -2.98 9.98
C HIS A 27 -16.84 -2.51 8.57
N PHE A 28 -16.06 -2.89 7.56
CA PHE A 28 -16.41 -2.58 6.17
C PHE A 28 -17.79 -3.15 5.80
N PHE A 29 -18.03 -4.43 6.06
CA PHE A 29 -19.26 -5.12 5.70
C PHE A 29 -20.48 -4.65 6.49
N SER A 30 -20.33 -4.22 7.75
CA SER A 30 -21.44 -3.66 8.53
C SER A 30 -21.95 -2.34 7.94
N LEU A 31 -21.08 -1.58 7.27
CA LEU A 31 -21.44 -0.35 6.59
C LEU A 31 -22.06 -0.57 5.20
N GLN A 32 -21.93 -1.78 4.61
CA GLN A 32 -22.38 -2.04 3.25
C GLN A 32 -23.88 -2.37 3.17
N ARG A 33 -24.67 -1.43 2.67
CA ARG A 33 -26.10 -1.67 2.34
C ARG A 33 -26.32 -2.46 1.05
N VAL A 34 -25.30 -2.53 0.19
CA VAL A 34 -25.40 -3.11 -1.16
C VAL A 34 -25.01 -4.59 -1.24
N LEU A 35 -24.42 -5.13 -0.16
CA LEU A 35 -24.01 -6.53 -0.06
C LEU A 35 -24.91 -7.27 0.92
N PRO A 36 -25.81 -8.16 0.46
CA PRO A 36 -26.64 -8.97 1.36
C PRO A 36 -25.79 -9.80 2.32
N ARG A 37 -26.30 -10.06 3.53
CA ARG A 37 -25.54 -10.75 4.60
C ARG A 37 -24.96 -12.10 4.17
N ARG A 38 -25.72 -12.88 3.39
CA ARG A 38 -25.27 -14.17 2.82
C ARG A 38 -24.04 -14.03 1.93
N ILE A 39 -23.95 -12.94 1.16
CA ILE A 39 -22.81 -12.64 0.29
C ILE A 39 -21.61 -12.20 1.13
N GLN A 40 -21.83 -11.37 2.14
CA GLN A 40 -20.76 -10.97 3.08
C GLN A 40 -20.13 -12.22 3.72
N GLN A 41 -20.94 -13.11 4.30
CA GLN A 41 -20.47 -14.36 4.93
C GLN A 41 -19.74 -15.26 3.93
N LYS A 42 -20.28 -15.44 2.72
CA LYS A 42 -19.68 -16.27 1.67
C LYS A 42 -18.27 -15.81 1.29
N TYR A 43 -18.06 -14.49 1.17
CA TYR A 43 -16.79 -13.94 0.68
C TYR A 43 -15.86 -13.43 1.78
N PHE A 44 -16.29 -13.41 3.05
CA PHE A 44 -15.50 -12.89 4.16
C PHE A 44 -14.13 -13.56 4.26
N THR A 45 -14.11 -14.89 4.38
CA THR A 45 -12.88 -15.69 4.48
C THR A 45 -12.01 -15.51 3.24
N PHE A 46 -12.62 -15.56 2.05
CA PHE A 46 -11.91 -15.37 0.79
C PHE A 46 -11.19 -14.01 0.70
N ILE A 47 -11.88 -12.92 1.04
CA ILE A 47 -11.31 -11.57 0.98
C ILE A 47 -10.22 -11.41 2.04
N ARG A 48 -10.43 -11.93 3.26
CA ARG A 48 -9.42 -11.92 4.33
C ARG A 48 -8.13 -12.60 3.89
N ASP A 49 -8.24 -13.82 3.39
CA ASP A 49 -7.07 -14.63 3.04
C ASP A 49 -6.34 -14.02 1.83
N LYS A 50 -7.09 -13.44 0.88
CA LYS A 50 -6.53 -12.67 -0.24
C LYS A 50 -5.80 -11.39 0.22
N LEU A 51 -6.27 -10.70 1.25
CA LEU A 51 -5.57 -9.57 1.86
C LEU A 51 -4.28 -10.00 2.57
N ILE A 52 -4.30 -11.10 3.32
CA ILE A 52 -3.10 -11.67 3.97
C ILE A 52 -2.06 -12.04 2.91
N GLN A 53 -2.47 -12.76 1.87
CA GLN A 53 -1.60 -13.14 0.77
C GLN A 53 -1.02 -11.89 0.07
N ARG A 54 -1.87 -10.89 -0.19
CA ARG A 54 -1.46 -9.63 -0.81
C ARG A 54 -0.40 -8.91 0.03
N LYS A 55 -0.56 -8.86 1.36
CA LYS A 55 0.44 -8.30 2.28
C LYS A 55 1.79 -9.00 2.12
N SER A 56 1.81 -10.34 2.12
CA SER A 56 3.04 -11.12 1.94
C SER A 56 3.75 -10.82 0.60
N ILE A 57 3.00 -10.83 -0.51
CA ILE A 57 3.54 -10.56 -1.85
C ILE A 57 4.13 -9.15 -1.93
N ILE A 58 3.42 -8.15 -1.37
CA ILE A 58 3.89 -6.77 -1.37
C ILE A 58 5.19 -6.63 -0.58
N MET A 59 5.24 -7.17 0.64
CA MET A 59 6.43 -7.06 1.49
C MET A 59 7.63 -7.79 0.88
N SER A 60 7.42 -8.96 0.28
CA SER A 60 8.45 -9.69 -0.47
C SER A 60 9.00 -8.86 -1.63
N ARG A 61 8.13 -8.17 -2.39
CA ARG A 61 8.56 -7.27 -3.47
C ARG A 61 9.33 -6.07 -2.93
N ALA A 62 8.83 -5.43 -1.88
CA ALA A 62 9.37 -4.21 -1.31
C ALA A 62 10.81 -4.38 -0.84
N GLY A 63 11.08 -5.48 -0.11
CA GLY A 63 12.40 -5.78 0.44
C GLY A 63 13.40 -6.31 -0.60
N LYS A 64 12.96 -6.59 -1.83
CA LYS A 64 13.86 -7.07 -2.88
C LYS A 64 14.68 -5.90 -3.44
N ILE A 65 16.01 -5.99 -3.33
CA ILE A 65 16.93 -5.07 -4.00
C ILE A 65 17.15 -5.58 -5.43
N CYS A 66 16.56 -4.91 -6.42
CA CYS A 66 16.67 -5.31 -7.81
C CYS A 66 16.43 -4.10 -8.73
N SER A 67 17.22 -3.99 -9.79
CA SER A 67 17.12 -2.92 -10.80
C SER A 67 15.92 -3.08 -11.75
N ARG A 68 15.24 -4.23 -11.75
CA ARG A 68 14.06 -4.47 -12.61
C ARG A 68 12.89 -3.60 -12.18
N ASN A 69 12.17 -3.05 -13.17
CA ASN A 69 10.99 -2.21 -12.95
C ASN A 69 9.69 -3.02 -12.80
N THR A 70 9.76 -4.21 -12.18
CA THR A 70 8.55 -5.01 -11.90
C THR A 70 7.79 -4.38 -10.74
N SER A 71 6.51 -4.10 -10.95
CA SER A 71 5.60 -3.58 -9.92
C SER A 71 4.60 -4.65 -9.48
N THR A 72 4.23 -4.62 -8.20
CA THR A 72 3.15 -5.40 -7.61
C THR A 72 2.02 -4.44 -7.28
N ARG A 73 0.78 -4.74 -7.68
CA ARG A 73 -0.39 -3.91 -7.31
C ARG A 73 -0.70 -4.06 -5.81
N ASN A 74 -1.04 -2.97 -5.15
CA ASN A 74 -1.40 -2.98 -3.72
C ASN A 74 -2.87 -3.37 -3.50
N PHE A 75 -3.71 -3.19 -4.52
CA PHE A 75 -5.14 -3.43 -4.49
C PHE A 75 -5.56 -4.59 -5.42
N PHE A 76 -6.74 -5.15 -5.16
CA PHE A 76 -7.46 -6.08 -6.01
C PHE A 76 -8.95 -5.74 -6.04
N ASN A 77 -9.60 -6.12 -7.13
CA ASN A 77 -11.02 -5.85 -7.31
C ASN A 77 -11.86 -6.98 -6.72
N PHE A 78 -12.97 -6.61 -6.10
CA PHE A 78 -14.06 -7.48 -5.72
C PHE A 78 -15.35 -6.88 -6.30
N SER A 79 -15.95 -7.59 -7.24
CA SER A 79 -17.16 -7.13 -7.91
C SER A 79 -18.35 -7.97 -7.48
N TYR A 80 -19.49 -7.33 -7.26
CA TYR A 80 -20.76 -7.98 -7.00
C TYR A 80 -21.87 -7.24 -7.74
N LYS A 81 -22.50 -7.90 -8.72
CA LYS A 81 -23.45 -7.26 -9.66
C LYS A 81 -22.81 -5.99 -10.27
N LYS A 82 -23.45 -4.83 -10.15
CA LYS A 82 -22.94 -3.54 -10.62
C LYS A 82 -21.90 -2.90 -9.71
N TYR A 83 -21.76 -3.37 -8.47
CA TYR A 83 -20.88 -2.76 -7.46
C TYR A 83 -19.45 -3.29 -7.58
N ARG A 84 -18.48 -2.39 -7.43
CA ARG A 84 -17.04 -2.65 -7.56
C ARG A 84 -16.36 -2.13 -6.31
N PHE A 85 -15.63 -3.00 -5.62
CA PHE A 85 -14.87 -2.67 -4.43
C PHE A 85 -13.40 -2.92 -4.67
N TYR A 86 -12.55 -2.01 -4.20
CA TYR A 86 -11.11 -2.14 -4.25
C TYR A 86 -10.59 -2.46 -2.84
N PHE A 87 -10.16 -3.71 -2.64
CA PHE A 87 -9.53 -4.15 -1.40
C PHE A 87 -8.03 -4.13 -1.56
N GLY A 88 -7.30 -3.67 -0.55
CA GLY A 88 -5.85 -3.66 -0.61
C GLY A 88 -5.22 -3.30 0.72
N ILE A 89 -3.88 -3.30 0.71
CA ILE A 89 -3.09 -2.83 1.83
C ILE A 89 -2.80 -1.35 1.60
N TYR A 90 -3.21 -0.50 2.55
CA TYR A 90 -2.85 0.91 2.50
C TYR A 90 -1.33 1.07 2.68
N ILE A 91 -0.73 1.71 1.70
CA ILE A 91 0.69 2.05 1.72
C ILE A 91 0.79 3.52 1.29
N PRO A 92 1.26 4.42 2.15
CA PRO A 92 1.36 5.83 1.81
C PRO A 92 2.38 6.04 0.68
N CYS A 93 2.14 7.04 -0.15
CA CYS A 93 3.12 7.48 -1.14
C CYS A 93 4.45 7.88 -0.47
N SER A 94 5.58 7.65 -1.14
CA SER A 94 6.90 8.10 -0.63
C SER A 94 7.29 9.51 -1.06
N HIS A 95 6.39 10.25 -1.71
CA HIS A 95 6.64 11.62 -2.14
C HIS A 95 5.94 12.61 -1.22
N HIS A 96 6.43 13.84 -1.22
CA HIS A 96 5.78 14.95 -0.54
C HIS A 96 4.71 15.57 -1.43
N GLN A 97 3.75 16.27 -0.84
CA GLN A 97 2.77 17.03 -1.60
C GLN A 97 3.46 18.07 -2.51
N PRO A 98 2.87 18.41 -3.66
CA PRO A 98 3.31 19.56 -4.44
C PRO A 98 3.28 20.78 -3.53
N ALA A 99 4.37 21.56 -3.50
CA ALA A 99 4.37 22.81 -2.74
C ALA A 99 3.33 23.73 -3.36
N VAL A 100 2.37 24.18 -2.55
CA VAL A 100 1.44 25.23 -2.95
C VAL A 100 2.18 26.59 -2.91
N ASP A 101 3.12 26.76 -1.98
CA ASP A 101 3.94 27.97 -1.81
C ASP A 101 5.41 27.68 -1.45
N LEU A 102 6.32 28.63 -1.73
CA LEU A 102 7.77 28.52 -1.52
C LEU A 102 8.21 28.46 -0.04
N ILE A 103 7.28 28.68 0.90
CA ILE A 103 7.58 28.90 2.33
C ILE A 103 7.16 27.72 3.21
N THR A 104 6.22 26.88 2.74
CA THR A 104 5.72 25.73 3.51
C THR A 104 6.57 24.48 3.31
N GLN A 105 7.02 23.87 4.41
CA GLN A 105 7.55 22.50 4.41
C GLN A 105 6.53 21.56 3.75
N LYS A 106 6.99 20.75 2.80
CA LYS A 106 6.10 19.86 2.07
C LYS A 106 5.67 18.70 2.95
N ASP A 107 4.40 18.66 3.33
CA ASP A 107 3.83 17.54 4.06
C ASP A 107 3.96 16.22 3.29
N PRO A 108 4.11 15.08 3.99
CA PRO A 108 4.12 13.77 3.36
C PRO A 108 2.79 13.51 2.64
N CYS A 109 2.86 12.98 1.43
CA CYS A 109 1.65 12.68 0.66
C CYS A 109 0.81 11.60 1.36
N LYS A 110 -0.45 11.94 1.64
CA LYS A 110 -1.43 11.05 2.29
C LYS A 110 -2.18 10.14 1.30
N VAL A 111 -1.91 10.27 0.00
CA VAL A 111 -2.54 9.43 -1.02
C VAL A 111 -1.83 8.07 -1.06
N PRO A 112 -2.54 6.94 -1.05
CA PRO A 112 -1.90 5.64 -1.12
C PRO A 112 -1.27 5.40 -2.49
N ALA A 113 -0.18 4.64 -2.49
CA ALA A 113 0.41 4.12 -3.70
C ALA A 113 -0.41 2.91 -4.20
N PRO A 114 -0.82 2.86 -5.48
CA PRO A 114 -1.52 1.71 -6.04
C PRO A 114 -0.59 0.53 -6.34
N PHE A 115 0.74 0.72 -6.25
CA PHE A 115 1.73 -0.33 -6.47
C PHE A 115 2.93 -0.22 -5.52
N MET A 116 3.71 -1.29 -5.49
CA MET A 116 5.00 -1.41 -4.83
C MET A 116 6.03 -2.02 -5.79
N MET A 117 7.19 -1.40 -5.93
CA MET A 117 8.34 -1.92 -6.67
C MET A 117 9.42 -2.42 -5.71
N SER A 118 10.50 -2.97 -6.27
CA SER A 118 11.73 -3.26 -5.52
C SER A 118 12.27 -2.01 -4.83
N ASP A 119 12.95 -2.22 -3.71
CA ASP A 119 13.58 -1.17 -2.91
C ASP A 119 12.59 -0.13 -2.38
N PHE A 120 11.41 -0.59 -1.93
CA PHE A 120 10.32 0.23 -1.38
C PHE A 120 9.83 1.39 -2.27
N ARG A 121 10.22 1.41 -3.55
CA ARG A 121 9.85 2.42 -4.52
C ARG A 121 8.35 2.35 -4.81
N ARG A 122 7.66 3.47 -4.66
CA ARG A 122 6.20 3.57 -4.76
C ARG A 122 5.78 5.02 -5.01
N ALA A 123 4.73 5.23 -5.78
CA ALA A 123 4.16 6.56 -5.96
C ALA A 123 2.64 6.47 -6.05
N CYS A 124 1.93 7.45 -5.49
CA CYS A 124 0.49 7.58 -5.73
C CYS A 124 0.21 8.01 -7.17
N VAL A 125 -1.06 7.97 -7.57
CA VAL A 125 -1.50 8.35 -8.93
C VAL A 125 -1.03 9.75 -9.34
N ILE A 126 -0.97 10.69 -8.39
CA ILE A 126 -0.55 12.08 -8.63
C ILE A 126 0.97 12.17 -8.86
N HIS A 127 1.75 11.39 -8.12
CA HIS A 127 3.21 11.45 -8.19
C HIS A 127 3.82 10.49 -9.21
N GLN A 128 3.04 9.58 -9.78
CA GLN A 128 3.49 8.62 -10.81
C GLN A 128 4.18 9.27 -12.01
N PRO A 129 3.65 10.36 -12.63
CA PRO A 129 4.31 10.98 -13.77
C PRO A 129 5.73 11.46 -13.43
N LEU A 130 5.91 12.08 -12.25
CA LEU A 130 7.23 12.55 -11.80
C LEU A 130 8.13 11.38 -11.38
N PHE A 131 7.57 10.40 -10.69
CA PHE A 131 8.25 9.19 -10.25
C PHE A 131 8.86 8.45 -11.43
N PHE A 132 8.07 8.14 -12.46
CA PHE A 132 8.58 7.43 -13.63
C PHE A 132 9.60 8.27 -14.41
N LYS A 133 9.44 9.59 -14.51
CA LYS A 133 10.48 10.47 -15.09
C LYS A 133 11.82 10.40 -14.35
N LYS A 134 11.82 10.20 -13.02
CA LYS A 134 13.05 10.15 -12.21
C LYS A 134 13.64 8.75 -12.05
N ASP A 135 12.79 7.73 -12.00
CA ASP A 135 13.16 6.36 -11.61
C ASP A 135 13.20 5.36 -12.77
N THR A 136 12.62 5.66 -13.95
CA THR A 136 12.69 4.74 -15.11
C THR A 136 13.87 4.99 -16.03
N TYR A 137 14.41 6.21 -16.06
CA TYR A 137 15.49 6.59 -16.99
C TYR A 137 16.91 6.29 -16.47
N LYS A 138 17.07 5.73 -15.27
CA LYS A 138 18.40 5.34 -14.74
C LYS A 138 18.94 4.02 -15.31
N ASN A 139 18.12 3.26 -16.04
CA ASN A 139 18.49 1.96 -16.63
C ASN A 139 18.57 1.98 -18.17
N ILE A 140 18.40 3.13 -18.81
CA ILE A 140 18.90 3.28 -20.18
C ILE A 140 20.40 3.34 -20.02
N LYS A 141 21.10 2.27 -20.39
CA LYS A 141 22.57 2.32 -20.51
C LYS A 141 22.88 3.56 -21.35
N PRO A 142 23.69 4.52 -20.88
CA PRO A 142 24.39 5.36 -21.83
C PRO A 142 25.13 4.40 -22.74
N LEU A 143 25.04 4.60 -24.05
CA LEU A 143 25.90 3.92 -24.99
C LEU A 143 27.34 4.39 -24.70
N GLY A 144 28.01 3.78 -23.70
CA GLY A 144 29.34 4.18 -23.25
C GLY A 144 29.69 3.86 -21.80
N LYS A 145 30.49 2.79 -21.63
CA LYS A 145 31.53 2.55 -20.60
C LYS A 145 31.14 2.12 -19.15
N LEU A 146 31.26 0.81 -18.92
CA LEU A 146 32.02 0.08 -17.87
C LEU A 146 32.53 0.84 -16.60
N LYS A 147 32.06 0.43 -15.39
CA LYS A 147 32.75 -0.39 -14.36
C LYS A 147 32.07 -0.25 -12.98
N SER A 148 31.94 -1.39 -12.31
CA SER A 148 31.42 -1.58 -10.95
C SER A 148 32.32 -0.95 -9.88
N ASN A 149 31.73 -0.28 -8.89
CA ASN A 149 32.25 -0.16 -7.51
C ASN A 149 31.07 0.19 -6.58
N ALA A 150 30.64 -0.75 -5.74
CA ALA A 150 29.51 -0.56 -4.83
C ALA A 150 30.00 -0.05 -3.44
N PRO A 151 29.39 1.01 -2.86
CA PRO A 151 29.71 1.47 -1.51
C PRO A 151 29.03 0.60 -0.43
N PRO A 152 29.53 0.62 0.83
CA PRO A 152 29.04 -0.24 1.90
C PRO A 152 27.63 0.15 2.38
N ARG A 153 26.88 -0.87 2.83
CA ARG A 153 25.47 -0.79 3.21
C ARG A 153 25.28 0.00 4.51
N PRO A 154 24.31 0.92 4.60
CA PRO A 154 23.86 1.46 5.89
C PRO A 154 23.03 0.41 6.67
N PRO A 155 23.02 0.48 8.01
CA PRO A 155 22.38 -0.52 8.86
C PRO A 155 20.86 -0.52 8.69
N TYR A 156 20.32 -1.73 8.68
CA TYR A 156 18.91 -2.05 8.52
C TYR A 156 18.10 -1.49 9.70
N LYS A 157 17.47 -0.32 9.54
CA LYS A 157 16.47 0.16 10.51
C LYS A 157 15.19 -0.68 10.36
N LYS A 158 14.90 -1.49 11.39
CA LYS A 158 13.58 -2.13 11.58
C LYS A 158 12.55 -1.02 11.75
N TYR A 159 11.82 -0.69 10.70
CA TYR A 159 10.62 0.11 10.85
C TYR A 159 9.46 -0.79 11.24
N VAL A 160 8.97 -0.63 12.47
CA VAL A 160 7.67 -1.12 12.91
C VAL A 160 6.62 -0.17 12.33
N TYR A 161 5.98 -0.54 11.23
CA TYR A 161 4.87 0.25 10.68
C TYR A 161 3.53 -0.33 11.15
N GLY A 162 2.91 0.42 12.07
CA GLY A 162 1.56 0.21 12.55
C GLY A 162 0.49 0.79 11.63
N PHE A 163 -0.74 0.29 11.85
CA PHE A 163 -2.04 0.68 11.30
C PHE A 163 -2.33 0.29 9.85
N TYR A 164 -2.88 -0.93 9.68
CA TYR A 164 -3.53 -1.37 8.45
C TYR A 164 -4.93 -0.77 8.34
N THR A 165 -5.07 0.37 7.67
CA THR A 165 -6.39 0.85 7.24
C THR A 165 -6.74 0.21 5.90
N VAL A 166 -7.77 -0.62 5.85
CA VAL A 166 -8.36 -1.09 4.59
C VAL A 166 -9.25 0.04 4.09
N TYR A 167 -8.76 0.85 3.15
CA TYR A 167 -9.62 1.81 2.46
C TYR A 167 -10.28 1.13 1.27
N THR A 168 -11.61 1.22 1.22
CA THR A 168 -12.37 1.06 -0.01
C THR A 168 -12.56 2.42 -0.64
N TYR A 169 -12.07 2.59 -1.87
CA TYR A 169 -12.46 3.72 -2.71
C TYR A 169 -13.91 3.51 -3.14
N PHE A 170 -14.78 4.48 -2.82
CA PHE A 170 -16.13 4.59 -3.35
C PHE A 170 -16.09 5.15 -4.77
#